data_AF-A0A6M8VTC4-F1
#
_entry.id   AF-A0A6M8VTC4-F1
#
_cell.length_a   1.000
_cell.length_b   1.000
_cell.length_c   1.000
_cell.angle_alpha   90.00
_cell.angle_beta   90.00
_cell.angle_gamma   90.00
#
_symmetry.space_group_name_H-M   'P 1'
#
loop_
_entity.id
_entity.type
_entity.pdbx_description
1 polymer ?
#
loop_
_entity_poly.entity_id
_entity_poly.type
_entity_poly.pdbx_seq_one_letter_code
_entity_poly.pdbx_strand_id
1 'polypeptide(L)'
;MDNSWKFMGAGFLIAVFLNLPLYHYIHDMDWFWTENFVMSASALCLEYMATFFHELGHTLFAWLYGYPTIPVFDFAHGGGLAISVTGQSYLVRGAALAVIGYGAYLLRDFTPFMIGLAVLGVFILATGFSEDIHMSMVDFMGPGAEALVAGFLLTRALLDISPGGVTERLLNAVFGFGILFQVFIKGFALLRNDAYRLVYFEQKGTHGFGDFDKIAERFLPLGFDGVVTIWLVLACLCLSVPFFLYWQDRRAEG
;
A
#
# COMPACT_ATOMS: atom_id res chain seq x y z
N MET A 1 20.33 3.45 -26.08
CA MET A 1 19.90 4.43 -25.06
C MET A 1 18.60 3.93 -24.47
N ASP A 2 18.61 3.66 -23.17
CA ASP A 2 17.47 3.12 -22.45
C ASP A 2 16.27 4.10 -22.49
N ASN A 3 15.14 3.66 -23.03
CA ASN A 3 13.91 4.46 -23.11
C ASN A 3 13.15 4.49 -21.77
N SER A 4 13.66 3.86 -20.69
CA SER A 4 13.10 3.89 -19.33
C SER A 4 12.55 5.25 -18.93
N TRP A 5 13.37 6.29 -19.08
CA TRP A 5 13.05 7.64 -18.65
C TRP A 5 11.84 8.24 -19.36
N LYS A 6 11.56 7.85 -20.60
CA LYS A 6 10.37 8.32 -21.34
C LYS A 6 9.10 7.74 -20.73
N PHE A 7 9.10 6.45 -20.40
CA PHE A 7 7.93 5.80 -19.79
C PHE A 7 7.73 6.24 -18.35
N MET A 8 8.81 6.39 -17.58
CA MET A 8 8.75 6.93 -16.24
C MET A 8 8.24 8.37 -16.23
N GLY A 9 8.75 9.23 -17.13
CA GLY A 9 8.29 10.61 -17.26
C GLY A 9 6.82 10.72 -17.68
N ALA A 10 6.40 9.93 -18.68
CA ALA A 10 5.00 9.89 -19.10
C ALA A 10 4.08 9.36 -17.99
N GLY A 11 4.48 8.27 -17.34
CA GLY A 11 3.73 7.67 -16.23
C GLY A 11 3.59 8.62 -15.05
N PHE A 12 4.67 9.33 -14.68
CA PHE A 12 4.66 10.37 -13.66
C PHE A 12 3.67 11.49 -13.99
N LEU A 13 3.73 12.04 -15.21
CA LEU A 13 2.84 13.12 -15.62
C LEU A 13 1.38 12.70 -15.59
N ILE A 14 1.07 11.52 -16.15
CA ILE A 14 -0.29 10.95 -16.10
C ILE A 14 -0.73 10.78 -14.64
N ALA A 15 0.11 10.22 -13.79
CA ALA A 15 -0.19 10.02 -12.36
C ALA A 15 -0.46 11.34 -11.62
N VAL A 16 0.25 12.43 -11.96
CA VAL A 16 -0.06 13.77 -11.43
C VAL A 16 -1.47 14.16 -11.81
N PHE A 17 -1.83 14.09 -13.09
CA PHE A 17 -3.16 14.45 -13.57
C PHE A 17 -4.25 13.60 -12.90
N LEU A 18 -4.05 12.28 -12.81
CA LEU A 18 -5.01 11.37 -12.16
C LEU A 18 -5.25 11.69 -10.68
N ASN A 19 -4.32 12.34 -10.01
CA ASN A 19 -4.43 12.70 -8.60
C ASN A 19 -4.97 14.13 -8.37
N LEU A 20 -5.10 14.94 -9.41
CA LEU A 20 -5.62 16.30 -9.26
C LEU A 20 -7.05 16.37 -8.72
N PRO A 21 -8.00 15.50 -9.13
CA PRO A 21 -9.34 15.50 -8.54
C PRO A 21 -9.33 15.21 -7.03
N LEU A 22 -8.49 14.27 -6.59
CA LEU A 22 -8.32 13.98 -5.16
C LEU A 22 -7.71 15.18 -4.42
N TYR A 23 -6.66 15.79 -4.97
CA TYR A 23 -6.03 16.97 -4.39
C TYR A 23 -7.02 18.14 -4.29
N HIS A 24 -7.77 18.39 -5.37
CA HIS A 24 -8.85 19.38 -5.39
C HIS A 24 -9.83 19.11 -4.25
N TYR A 25 -10.39 17.90 -4.18
CA TYR A 25 -11.38 17.54 -3.16
C TYR A 25 -10.88 17.77 -1.73
N ILE A 26 -9.63 17.38 -1.43
CA ILE A 26 -9.04 17.49 -0.10
C ILE A 26 -8.73 18.94 0.29
N HIS A 27 -8.38 19.78 -0.67
CA HIS A 27 -7.92 21.15 -0.44
C HIS A 27 -8.95 22.23 -0.82
N ASP A 28 -10.18 21.84 -1.15
CA ASP A 28 -11.30 22.75 -1.48
C ASP A 28 -10.92 23.80 -2.55
N MET A 29 -10.31 23.32 -3.65
CA MET A 29 -9.77 24.18 -4.71
C MET A 29 -10.74 24.34 -5.88
N ASP A 30 -11.12 25.54 -6.32
CA ASP A 30 -12.09 25.75 -7.42
C ASP A 30 -11.59 25.41 -8.85
N TRP A 31 -11.09 24.19 -9.09
CA TRP A 31 -10.55 23.76 -10.38
C TRP A 31 -11.59 23.02 -11.21
N PHE A 32 -12.54 23.76 -11.80
CA PHE A 32 -13.68 23.21 -12.56
C PHE A 32 -13.29 22.16 -13.64
N TRP A 33 -12.09 22.26 -14.21
CA TRP A 33 -11.62 21.36 -15.26
C TRP A 33 -11.20 19.98 -14.73
N THR A 34 -11.01 19.83 -13.42
CA THR A 34 -10.71 18.54 -12.80
C THR A 34 -11.96 17.71 -12.47
N GLU A 35 -13.15 18.33 -12.50
CA GLU A 35 -14.44 17.68 -12.21
C GLU A 35 -15.07 17.00 -13.44
N ASN A 36 -14.40 17.03 -14.59
CA ASN A 36 -14.92 16.39 -15.79
C ASN A 36 -14.98 14.87 -15.62
N PHE A 37 -15.94 14.24 -16.30
CA PHE A 37 -16.19 12.79 -16.18
C PHE A 37 -14.94 11.94 -16.37
N VAL A 38 -14.05 12.27 -17.32
CA VAL A 38 -12.86 11.46 -17.62
C VAL A 38 -11.87 11.50 -16.46
N MET A 39 -11.60 12.69 -15.93
CA MET A 39 -10.65 12.88 -14.82
C MET A 39 -11.21 12.25 -13.53
N SER A 40 -12.47 12.54 -13.20
CA SER A 40 -13.13 12.00 -12.02
C SER A 40 -13.23 10.48 -12.06
N ALA A 41 -13.63 9.90 -13.20
CA ALA A 41 -13.71 8.45 -13.36
C ALA A 41 -12.32 7.79 -13.24
N SER A 42 -11.30 8.38 -13.84
CA SER A 42 -9.94 7.82 -13.79
C SER A 42 -9.33 7.92 -12.40
N ALA A 43 -9.55 9.02 -11.69
CA ALA A 43 -9.15 9.19 -10.29
C ALA A 43 -9.85 8.17 -9.38
N LEU A 44 -11.15 7.96 -9.60
CA LEU A 44 -11.94 6.97 -8.86
C LEU A 44 -11.45 5.53 -9.11
N CYS A 45 -11.11 5.18 -10.36
CA CYS A 45 -10.52 3.87 -10.65
C CYS A 45 -9.20 3.64 -9.92
N LEU A 46 -8.34 4.68 -9.86
CA LEU A 46 -7.08 4.61 -9.12
C LEU A 46 -7.33 4.43 -7.62
N GLU A 47 -8.30 5.17 -7.06
CA GLU A 47 -8.69 5.03 -5.65
C GLU A 47 -9.23 3.65 -5.32
N TYR A 48 -10.14 3.09 -6.14
CA TYR A 48 -10.62 1.72 -5.93
C TYR A 48 -9.51 0.67 -6.04
N MET A 49 -8.54 0.89 -6.91
CA MET A 49 -7.38 0.00 -6.99
C MET A 49 -6.51 0.10 -5.73
N ALA A 50 -6.31 1.30 -5.18
CA ALA A 50 -5.63 1.47 -3.90
C ALA A 50 -6.39 0.77 -2.76
N THR A 51 -7.71 1.00 -2.65
CA THR A 51 -8.59 0.33 -1.67
C THR A 51 -8.56 -1.20 -1.84
N PHE A 52 -8.48 -1.71 -3.08
CA PHE A 52 -8.34 -3.14 -3.32
C PHE A 52 -7.08 -3.72 -2.66
N PHE A 53 -5.93 -3.08 -2.88
CA PHE A 53 -4.68 -3.51 -2.27
C PHE A 53 -4.62 -3.27 -0.77
N HIS A 54 -5.33 -2.24 -0.28
CA HIS A 54 -5.52 -1.98 1.13
C HIS A 54 -6.19 -3.16 1.84
N GLU A 55 -7.37 -3.59 1.37
CA GLU A 55 -8.06 -4.72 2.01
C GLU A 55 -7.33 -6.05 1.84
N LEU A 56 -6.60 -6.23 0.74
CA LEU A 56 -5.71 -7.37 0.56
C LEU A 56 -4.56 -7.36 1.58
N GLY A 57 -4.03 -6.19 1.92
CA GLY A 57 -3.01 -6.01 2.93
C GLY A 57 -3.47 -6.49 4.30
N HIS A 58 -4.63 -6.01 4.76
CA HIS A 58 -5.28 -6.49 5.98
C HIS A 58 -5.49 -8.01 5.93
N THR A 59 -6.11 -8.50 4.85
CA THR A 59 -6.46 -9.90 4.70
C THR A 59 -5.22 -10.80 4.77
N LEU A 60 -4.17 -10.47 4.01
CA LEU A 60 -2.96 -11.26 3.95
C LEU A 60 -2.29 -11.34 5.32
N PHE A 61 -2.13 -10.22 6.02
CA PHE A 61 -1.50 -10.20 7.34
C PHE A 61 -2.39 -10.85 8.40
N ALA A 62 -3.71 -10.72 8.31
CA ALA A 62 -4.64 -11.44 9.17
C ALA A 62 -4.43 -12.96 9.03
N TRP A 63 -4.32 -13.47 7.79
CA TRP A 63 -4.00 -14.88 7.54
C TRP A 63 -2.62 -15.29 8.10
N LEU A 64 -1.59 -14.47 7.90
CA LEU A 64 -0.25 -14.72 8.45
C LEU A 64 -0.26 -14.86 9.99
N TYR A 65 -1.13 -14.11 10.68
CA TYR A 65 -1.32 -14.22 12.13
C TYR A 65 -2.35 -15.26 12.56
N GLY A 66 -3.01 -15.94 11.63
CA GLY A 66 -3.94 -17.03 11.91
C GLY A 66 -5.41 -16.63 11.99
N TYR A 67 -5.80 -15.49 11.42
CA TYR A 67 -7.19 -15.04 11.32
C TYR A 67 -7.71 -15.24 9.89
N PRO A 68 -8.47 -16.32 9.62
CA PRO A 68 -9.12 -16.51 8.33
C PRO A 68 -10.04 -15.33 8.03
N THR A 69 -9.66 -14.55 7.04
CA THR A 69 -10.29 -13.25 6.74
C THR A 69 -10.62 -13.17 5.26
N ILE A 70 -11.74 -12.54 4.92
CA ILE A 70 -12.18 -12.33 3.54
C ILE A 70 -12.27 -10.82 3.30
N PRO A 71 -11.66 -10.29 2.23
CA PRO A 71 -11.81 -8.88 1.89
C PRO A 71 -13.20 -8.66 1.30
N VAL A 72 -13.92 -7.68 1.84
CA VAL A 72 -15.21 -7.24 1.33
C VAL A 72 -15.07 -5.79 0.88
N PHE A 73 -15.58 -5.50 -0.32
CA PHE A 73 -15.50 -4.17 -0.91
C PHE A 73 -16.89 -3.54 -0.93
N ASP A 74 -16.99 -2.32 -0.42
CA ASP A 74 -18.18 -1.50 -0.50
C ASP A 74 -17.97 -0.37 -1.52
N PHE A 75 -18.37 -0.67 -2.76
CA PHE A 75 -18.35 0.30 -3.85
C PHE A 75 -19.44 1.39 -3.73
N ALA A 76 -20.42 1.23 -2.84
CA ALA A 76 -21.46 2.25 -2.63
C ALA A 76 -20.94 3.40 -1.77
N HIS A 77 -20.07 3.12 -0.80
CA HIS A 77 -19.47 4.12 0.09
C HIS A 77 -17.96 4.34 -0.14
N GLY A 78 -17.38 3.71 -1.17
CA GLY A 78 -15.98 3.95 -1.58
C GLY A 78 -14.92 3.33 -0.67
N GLY A 79 -15.22 2.19 -0.03
CA GLY A 79 -14.32 1.58 0.96
C GLY A 79 -14.28 0.05 0.91
N GLY A 80 -13.68 -0.54 1.94
CA GLY A 80 -13.69 -1.97 2.16
C GLY A 80 -13.66 -2.31 3.65
N LEU A 81 -13.73 -3.61 3.91
CA LEU A 81 -13.58 -4.22 5.21
C LEU A 81 -13.02 -5.64 5.06
N ALA A 82 -11.99 -5.96 5.84
CA ALA A 82 -11.52 -7.33 6.01
C ALA A 82 -12.30 -8.00 7.17
N ILE A 83 -13.15 -8.99 6.85
CA ILE A 83 -13.99 -9.68 7.84
C ILE A 83 -13.34 -11.00 8.25
N SER A 84 -12.93 -11.11 9.52
CA SER A 84 -12.46 -12.37 10.07
C SER A 84 -13.62 -13.33 10.34
N VAL A 85 -13.56 -14.52 9.75
CA VAL A 85 -14.59 -15.57 9.85
C VAL A 85 -14.57 -16.23 11.24
N THR A 86 -13.39 -16.32 11.84
CA THR A 86 -13.18 -16.88 13.17
C THR A 86 -12.13 -16.08 13.94
N GLY A 87 -12.01 -16.33 15.25
CA GLY A 87 -10.86 -15.87 16.03
C GLY A 87 -9.55 -16.52 15.57
N GLN A 88 -8.47 -16.18 16.28
CA GLN A 88 -7.13 -16.66 15.97
C GLN A 88 -7.04 -18.19 16.00
N SER A 89 -6.47 -18.76 14.95
CA SER A 89 -6.19 -20.19 14.81
C SER A 89 -4.70 -20.42 14.64
N TYR A 90 -4.08 -21.07 15.63
CA TYR A 90 -2.67 -21.48 15.55
C TYR A 90 -2.40 -22.47 14.43
N LEU A 91 -3.41 -23.26 14.02
CA LEU A 91 -3.30 -24.14 12.85
C LEU A 91 -3.15 -23.34 11.57
N VAL A 92 -3.94 -22.28 11.40
CA VAL A 92 -3.87 -21.40 10.22
C VAL A 92 -2.54 -20.65 10.20
N ARG A 93 -2.09 -20.14 11.34
CA ARG A 93 -0.76 -19.52 11.48
C ARG A 93 0.36 -20.51 11.13
N GLY A 94 0.28 -21.74 11.65
CA GLY A 94 1.25 -22.79 11.35
C GLY A 94 1.29 -23.12 9.86
N ALA A 95 0.13 -23.19 9.21
CA ALA A 95 0.02 -23.36 7.76
C ALA A 95 0.63 -22.18 6.99
N ALA A 96 0.39 -20.94 7.42
CA ALA A 96 0.98 -19.75 6.81
C ALA A 96 2.52 -19.75 6.90
N LEU A 97 3.08 -20.10 8.07
CA LEU A 97 4.53 -20.26 8.25
C LEU A 97 5.08 -21.42 7.41
N ALA A 98 4.34 -22.51 7.27
CA ALA A 98 4.73 -23.62 6.39
C ALA A 98 4.77 -23.19 4.91
N VAL A 99 3.83 -22.34 4.46
CA VAL A 99 3.85 -21.75 3.11
C VAL A 99 5.09 -20.87 2.92
N ILE A 100 5.44 -20.04 3.90
CA ILE A 100 6.68 -19.23 3.86
C ILE A 100 7.91 -20.14 3.78
N GLY A 101 8.00 -21.17 4.64
CA GLY A 101 9.11 -22.12 4.63
C GLY A 101 9.22 -22.90 3.33
N TYR A 102 8.09 -23.33 2.76
CA TYR A 102 8.04 -24.00 1.47
C TYR A 102 8.44 -23.06 0.32
N GLY A 103 8.01 -21.80 0.36
CA GLY A 103 8.45 -20.77 -0.58
C GLY A 103 9.96 -20.55 -0.53
N ALA A 104 10.56 -20.51 0.66
CA ALA A 104 12.00 -20.40 0.82
C ALA A 104 12.75 -21.63 0.26
N TYR A 105 12.18 -22.83 0.43
CA TYR A 105 12.71 -24.05 -0.16
C TYR A 105 12.66 -24.03 -1.70
N LEU A 106 11.56 -23.59 -2.30
CA LEU A 106 11.41 -23.51 -3.75
C LEU A 106 12.33 -22.46 -4.38
N LEU A 107 12.56 -21.35 -3.69
CA LEU A 107 13.34 -20.22 -4.19
C LEU A 107 14.73 -20.14 -3.55
N ARG A 108 15.27 -21.31 -3.16
CA ARG A 108 16.53 -21.41 -2.43
C ARG A 108 17.76 -20.87 -3.18
N ASP A 109 17.67 -20.83 -4.50
CA ASP A 109 18.74 -20.31 -5.36
C ASP A 109 18.71 -18.76 -5.45
N PHE A 110 17.66 -18.11 -4.94
CA PHE A 110 17.49 -16.66 -4.94
C PHE A 110 17.71 -16.09 -3.53
N THR A 111 18.98 -15.90 -3.15
CA THR A 111 19.37 -15.48 -1.79
C THR A 111 18.62 -14.25 -1.24
N PRO A 112 18.44 -13.14 -1.99
CA PRO A 112 17.70 -11.99 -1.46
C PRO A 112 16.25 -12.32 -1.11
N PHE A 113 15.61 -13.18 -1.90
CA PHE A 113 14.23 -13.59 -1.66
C PHE A 113 14.13 -14.50 -0.43
N MET A 114 15.07 -15.44 -0.27
CA MET A 114 15.16 -16.26 0.94
C MET A 114 15.34 -15.39 2.20
N ILE A 115 16.22 -14.39 2.14
CA ILE A 115 16.43 -13.46 3.27
C ILE A 115 15.13 -12.72 3.57
N GLY A 116 14.43 -12.22 2.55
CA GLY A 116 13.13 -11.57 2.72
C GLY A 116 12.09 -12.48 3.40
N LEU A 117 11.96 -13.73 2.94
CA LEU A 117 11.06 -14.70 3.56
C LEU A 117 11.47 -15.09 4.98
N ALA A 118 12.77 -15.23 5.25
CA ALA A 118 13.27 -15.54 6.59
C ALA A 118 13.00 -14.38 7.55
N VAL A 119 13.26 -13.14 7.12
CA VAL A 119 12.95 -11.93 7.89
C VAL A 119 11.44 -11.84 8.14
N LEU A 120 10.61 -12.09 7.14
CA LEU A 120 9.14 -12.12 7.31
C LEU A 120 8.70 -13.19 8.30
N GLY A 121 9.24 -14.42 8.21
CA GLY A 121 8.94 -15.51 9.14
C GLY A 121 9.33 -15.19 10.58
N VAL A 122 10.55 -14.67 10.78
CA VAL A 122 11.03 -14.21 12.10
C VAL A 122 10.17 -13.08 12.62
N PHE A 123 9.80 -12.12 11.77
CA PHE A 123 8.93 -11.00 12.12
C PHE A 123 7.57 -11.50 12.62
N ILE A 124 6.89 -12.37 11.86
CA ILE A 124 5.58 -12.95 12.25
C ILE A 124 5.68 -13.69 13.59
N LEU A 125 6.76 -14.45 13.80
CA LEU A 125 6.98 -15.15 15.07
C LEU A 125 7.24 -14.19 16.23
N ALA A 126 7.99 -13.12 16.00
CA ALA A 126 8.32 -12.13 17.03
C ALA A 126 7.12 -11.29 17.47
N THR A 127 6.20 -10.97 16.54
CA THR A 127 5.03 -10.13 16.80
C THR A 127 3.76 -10.92 17.12
N GLY A 128 3.67 -12.18 16.67
CA GLY A 128 2.43 -12.96 16.68
C GLY A 128 1.89 -13.38 18.05
N PHE A 129 2.65 -13.22 19.13
CA PHE A 129 2.22 -13.60 20.48
C PHE A 129 1.55 -12.47 21.27
N SER A 130 1.72 -11.21 20.84
CA SER A 130 1.03 -10.06 21.44
C SER A 130 -0.11 -9.63 20.54
N GLU A 131 -1.34 -9.70 21.06
CA GLU A 131 -2.55 -9.28 20.35
C GLU A 131 -2.46 -7.83 19.85
N ASP A 132 -2.06 -6.91 20.72
CA ASP A 132 -1.94 -5.50 20.36
C ASP A 132 -0.94 -5.27 19.24
N ILE A 133 0.21 -5.96 19.28
CA ILE A 133 1.24 -5.83 18.24
C ILE A 133 0.73 -6.41 16.94
N HIS A 134 0.32 -7.67 16.89
CA HIS A 134 -0.03 -8.27 15.61
C HIS A 134 -1.30 -7.71 15.00
N MET A 135 -2.31 -7.33 15.79
CA MET A 135 -3.51 -6.66 15.27
C MET A 135 -3.16 -5.27 14.74
N SER A 136 -2.25 -4.55 15.38
CA SER A 136 -1.74 -3.29 14.82
C SER A 136 -0.95 -3.50 13.53
N MET A 137 -0.26 -4.63 13.37
CA MET A 137 0.37 -4.98 12.10
C MET A 137 -0.68 -5.30 11.03
N VAL A 138 -1.77 -6.01 11.38
CA VAL A 138 -2.89 -6.25 10.44
C VAL A 138 -3.47 -4.91 9.98
N ASP A 139 -3.79 -4.02 10.92
CA ASP A 139 -4.36 -2.70 10.62
C ASP A 139 -3.37 -1.84 9.81
N PHE A 140 -2.08 -1.83 10.16
CA PHE A 140 -1.08 -1.04 9.44
C PHE A 140 -0.87 -1.52 8.01
N MET A 141 -1.02 -2.82 7.78
CA MET A 141 -0.75 -3.42 6.49
C MET A 141 -1.82 -3.14 5.43
N GLY A 142 -2.97 -2.56 5.78
CA GLY A 142 -3.88 -1.98 4.79
C GLY A 142 -3.20 -0.82 4.05
N PRO A 143 -2.98 0.32 4.71
CA PRO A 143 -2.23 1.44 4.14
C PRO A 143 -0.81 1.04 3.69
N GLY A 144 -0.15 0.14 4.43
CA GLY A 144 1.17 -0.36 4.10
C GLY A 144 1.23 -1.11 2.78
N ALA A 145 0.21 -1.91 2.45
CA ALA A 145 0.15 -2.65 1.19
C ALA A 145 0.02 -1.73 -0.03
N GLU A 146 -0.70 -0.61 0.09
CA GLU A 146 -0.78 0.40 -0.97
C GLU A 146 0.62 0.88 -1.38
N ALA A 147 1.44 1.30 -0.39
CA ALA A 147 2.80 1.79 -0.62
C ALA A 147 3.72 0.69 -1.18
N LEU A 148 3.64 -0.53 -0.63
CA LEU A 148 4.46 -1.66 -1.08
C LEU A 148 4.14 -2.07 -2.52
N VAL A 149 2.86 -2.17 -2.88
CA VAL A 149 2.43 -2.48 -4.24
C VAL A 149 2.87 -1.38 -5.20
N ALA A 150 2.74 -0.11 -4.81
CA ALA A 150 3.19 1.00 -5.61
C ALA A 150 4.71 0.96 -5.88
N GLY A 151 5.52 0.69 -4.84
CA GLY A 151 6.97 0.51 -4.98
C GLY A 151 7.34 -0.70 -5.85
N PHE A 152 6.59 -1.80 -5.75
CA PHE A 152 6.73 -2.97 -6.62
C PHE A 152 6.47 -2.60 -8.09
N LEU A 153 5.37 -1.89 -8.39
CA LEU A 153 5.03 -1.44 -9.73
C LEU A 153 6.11 -0.51 -10.30
N LEU A 154 6.61 0.44 -9.51
CA LEU A 154 7.72 1.31 -9.92
C LEU A 154 9.00 0.53 -10.21
N THR A 155 9.31 -0.48 -9.40
CA THR A 155 10.47 -1.37 -9.63
C THR A 155 10.30 -2.09 -10.98
N ARG A 156 9.10 -2.58 -11.28
CA ARG A 156 8.81 -3.24 -12.56
C ARG A 156 8.92 -2.31 -13.75
N ALA A 157 8.49 -1.06 -13.59
CA ALA A 157 8.58 -0.05 -14.63
C ALA A 157 10.03 0.40 -14.89
N LEU A 158 10.83 0.57 -13.84
CA LEU A 158 12.22 1.03 -13.94
C LEU A 158 13.14 -0.06 -14.50
N LEU A 159 13.08 -1.28 -13.97
CA LEU A 159 13.97 -2.37 -14.36
C LEU A 159 13.53 -3.10 -15.63
N ASP A 160 12.45 -2.67 -16.28
CA ASP A 160 11.91 -3.28 -17.51
C ASP A 160 11.59 -4.78 -17.39
N ILE A 161 11.23 -5.23 -16.18
CA ILE A 161 10.88 -6.64 -15.89
C ILE A 161 9.40 -6.95 -16.19
N SER A 162 8.77 -6.18 -17.09
CA SER A 162 7.35 -6.30 -17.42
C SER A 162 7.16 -7.18 -18.67
N PRO A 163 6.51 -8.36 -18.58
CA PRO A 163 6.39 -9.30 -19.69
C PRO A 163 5.51 -8.80 -20.85
N GLY A 164 4.55 -7.91 -20.58
CA GLY A 164 3.67 -7.27 -21.56
C GLY A 164 4.30 -6.10 -22.32
N GLY A 165 5.60 -5.88 -22.17
CA GLY A 165 6.36 -4.87 -22.91
C GLY A 165 5.99 -3.43 -22.53
N VAL A 166 5.98 -2.55 -23.54
CA VAL A 166 5.92 -1.08 -23.35
C VAL A 166 4.66 -0.60 -22.64
N THR A 167 3.50 -1.15 -22.99
CA THR A 167 2.22 -0.72 -22.40
C THR A 167 2.13 -1.09 -20.92
N GLU A 168 2.48 -2.33 -20.56
CA GLU A 168 2.47 -2.76 -19.16
C GLU A 168 3.48 -1.94 -18.34
N ARG A 169 4.63 -1.64 -18.93
CA ARG A 169 5.65 -0.79 -18.31
C ARG A 169 5.13 0.62 -18.01
N LEU A 170 4.43 1.24 -18.96
CA LEU A 170 3.80 2.54 -18.75
C LEU A 170 2.74 2.46 -17.65
N LEU A 171 1.87 1.45 -17.68
CA LEU A 171 0.84 1.26 -16.66
C LEU A 171 1.43 1.06 -15.26
N ASN A 172 2.50 0.27 -15.13
CA ASN A 172 3.24 0.10 -13.89
C ASN A 172 3.78 1.45 -13.36
N ALA A 173 4.28 2.33 -14.24
CA ALA A 173 4.69 3.67 -13.84
C ALA A 173 3.51 4.55 -13.40
N VAL A 174 2.41 4.55 -14.18
CA VAL A 174 1.19 5.32 -13.87
C VAL A 174 0.62 4.92 -12.52
N PHE A 175 0.43 3.63 -12.27
CA PHE A 175 -0.17 3.12 -11.04
C PHE A 175 0.79 3.22 -9.85
N GLY A 176 2.09 2.96 -10.06
CA GLY A 176 3.10 3.10 -9.01
C GLY A 176 3.22 4.55 -8.50
N PHE A 177 3.34 5.53 -9.41
CA PHE A 177 3.31 6.93 -8.99
C PHE A 177 1.93 7.34 -8.49
N GLY A 178 0.87 6.90 -9.16
CA GLY A 178 -0.50 7.26 -8.85
C GLY A 178 -0.87 6.93 -7.41
N ILE A 179 -0.66 5.68 -6.98
CA ILE A 179 -0.93 5.26 -5.60
C ILE A 179 -0.03 6.00 -4.62
N LEU A 180 1.27 6.14 -4.88
CA LEU A 180 2.16 6.87 -3.97
C LEU A 180 1.75 8.34 -3.79
N PHE A 181 1.28 9.00 -4.85
CA PHE A 181 0.74 10.35 -4.72
C PHE A 181 -0.52 10.38 -3.87
N GLN A 182 -1.43 9.42 -4.01
CA GLN A 182 -2.59 9.32 -3.11
C GLN A 182 -2.14 9.16 -1.65
N VAL A 183 -1.16 8.29 -1.39
CA VAL A 183 -0.56 8.10 -0.06
C VAL A 183 0.00 9.41 0.50
N PHE A 184 0.80 10.14 -0.29
CA PHE A 184 1.37 11.42 0.15
C PHE A 184 0.29 12.48 0.37
N ILE A 185 -0.64 12.66 -0.56
CA ILE A 185 -1.72 13.66 -0.45
C ILE A 185 -2.57 13.38 0.79
N LYS A 186 -3.08 12.14 0.94
CA LYS A 186 -3.90 11.74 2.09
C LYS A 186 -3.11 11.83 3.40
N GLY A 187 -1.87 11.34 3.44
CA GLY A 187 -1.05 11.38 4.65
C GLY A 187 -0.70 12.80 5.10
N PHE A 188 -0.36 13.72 4.18
CA PHE A 188 -0.14 15.12 4.55
C PHE A 188 -1.44 15.81 4.97
N ALA A 189 -2.57 15.49 4.34
CA ALA A 189 -3.87 16.01 4.73
C ALA A 189 -4.27 15.54 6.13
N LEU A 190 -4.07 14.26 6.47
CA LEU A 190 -4.32 13.73 7.81
C LEU A 190 -3.49 14.42 8.91
N LEU A 191 -2.27 14.86 8.58
CA LEU A 191 -1.38 15.54 9.51
C LEU A 191 -1.62 17.05 9.62
N ARG A 192 -2.22 17.70 8.62
CA ARG A 192 -2.24 19.17 8.50
C ARG A 192 -3.59 19.80 8.18
N ASN A 193 -4.60 19.01 7.83
CA ASN A 193 -5.92 19.49 7.49
C ASN A 193 -6.95 18.91 8.47
N ASP A 194 -7.37 19.73 9.43
CA ASP A 194 -8.32 19.33 10.47
C ASP A 194 -9.69 18.93 9.89
N ALA A 195 -10.13 19.58 8.80
CA ALA A 195 -11.38 19.23 8.14
C ALA A 195 -11.31 17.84 7.50
N TYR A 196 -10.21 17.54 6.80
CA TYR A 196 -10.00 16.21 6.22
C TYR A 196 -9.86 15.13 7.31
N ARG A 197 -9.18 15.46 8.41
CA ARG A 197 -9.05 14.57 9.58
C ARG A 197 -10.41 14.28 10.23
N LEU A 198 -11.28 15.28 10.34
CA LEU A 198 -12.64 15.09 10.82
C LEU A 198 -13.44 14.17 9.89
N VAL A 199 -13.35 14.38 8.58
CA VAL A 199 -14.00 13.49 7.58
C VAL A 199 -13.48 12.05 7.73
N TYR A 200 -12.18 11.85 7.94
CA TYR A 200 -11.61 10.52 8.20
C TYR A 200 -12.23 9.85 9.44
N PHE A 201 -12.42 10.60 10.53
CA PHE A 201 -13.08 10.09 11.74
C PHE A 201 -14.58 9.83 11.53
N GLU A 202 -15.26 10.68 10.75
CA GLU A 202 -16.71 10.59 10.49
C GLU A 202 -17.08 9.47 9.53
N GLN A 203 -16.22 9.17 8.54
CA GLN A 203 -16.46 8.17 7.50
C GLN A 203 -16.80 6.76 8.01
N LYS A 204 -16.57 6.47 9.30
CA LYS A 204 -16.77 5.12 9.86
C LYS A 204 -17.62 5.07 11.13
N GLY A 205 -18.36 6.13 11.45
CA GLY A 205 -19.31 6.24 12.60
C GLY A 205 -20.44 5.18 12.65
N THR A 206 -20.54 4.31 11.66
CA THR A 206 -21.49 3.18 11.61
C THR A 206 -20.84 1.81 11.84
N HIS A 207 -19.55 1.59 11.55
CA HIS A 207 -18.95 0.24 11.44
C HIS A 207 -17.51 0.03 12.02
N GLY A 208 -16.89 1.01 12.68
CA GLY A 208 -15.67 0.80 13.49
C GLY A 208 -14.51 1.76 13.20
N PHE A 209 -13.54 1.85 14.11
CA PHE A 209 -12.39 2.78 14.05
C PHE A 209 -11.53 2.65 12.77
N GLY A 210 -10.94 3.76 12.29
CA GLY A 210 -9.97 3.75 11.19
C GLY A 210 -8.67 3.04 11.58
N ASP A 211 -7.89 2.57 10.61
CA ASP A 211 -6.71 1.74 10.90
C ASP A 211 -5.67 2.48 11.73
N PHE A 212 -5.43 3.76 11.41
CA PHE A 212 -4.51 4.59 12.17
C PHE A 212 -5.00 4.86 13.59
N ASP A 213 -6.32 5.01 13.77
CA ASP A 213 -6.93 5.17 15.11
C ASP A 213 -6.77 3.92 15.95
N LYS A 214 -7.11 2.75 15.39
CA LYS A 214 -6.94 1.45 16.06
C LYS A 214 -5.50 1.26 16.53
N ILE A 215 -4.52 1.60 15.70
CA ILE A 215 -3.10 1.48 16.06
C ILE A 215 -2.74 2.50 17.14
N ALA A 216 -3.19 3.75 17.00
CA ALA A 216 -2.91 4.83 17.95
C ALA A 216 -3.49 4.54 19.35
N GLU A 217 -4.68 3.93 19.42
CA GLU A 217 -5.30 3.50 20.66
C GLU A 217 -4.50 2.39 21.35
N ARG A 218 -3.95 1.45 20.58
CA ARG A 218 -3.08 0.37 21.12
C ARG A 218 -1.69 0.87 21.50
N PHE A 219 -1.19 1.94 20.85
CA PHE A 219 0.13 2.53 21.09
C PHE A 219 0.05 4.02 21.40
N LEU A 220 -0.45 4.35 22.60
CA LEU A 220 -0.57 5.73 23.08
C LEU A 220 0.69 6.61 22.90
N PRO A 221 1.93 6.11 23.14
CA PRO A 221 3.13 6.94 22.94
C PRO A 221 3.41 7.29 21.49
N LEU A 222 2.95 6.47 20.53
CA LEU A 222 3.10 6.73 19.10
C LEU A 222 2.05 7.74 18.62
N GLY A 223 0.81 7.57 19.08
CA GLY A 223 -0.31 8.42 18.70
C GLY A 223 -0.65 8.35 17.21
N PHE A 224 -1.75 8.98 16.82
CA PHE A 224 -2.23 8.99 15.43
C PHE A 224 -1.18 9.55 14.46
N ASP A 225 -0.64 10.72 14.78
CA ASP A 225 0.31 11.44 13.93
C ASP A 225 1.61 10.64 13.73
N GLY A 226 2.04 9.89 14.76
CA GLY A 226 3.19 9.00 14.66
C GLY A 226 2.95 7.82 13.71
N VAL A 227 1.78 7.19 13.76
CA VAL A 227 1.41 6.09 12.85
C VAL A 227 1.37 6.59 11.40
N VAL A 228 0.71 7.72 11.14
CA VAL A 228 0.65 8.33 9.80
C VAL A 228 2.05 8.70 9.30
N THR A 229 2.92 9.21 10.18
CA THR A 229 4.31 9.52 9.83
C THR A 229 5.10 8.27 9.43
N ILE A 230 4.92 7.15 10.14
CA ILE A 230 5.56 5.86 9.78
C ILE A 230 5.10 5.41 8.39
N TRP A 231 3.80 5.53 8.09
CA TRP A 231 3.27 5.21 6.77
C TRP A 231 3.86 6.09 5.65
N LEU A 232 4.01 7.40 5.89
CA LEU A 232 4.68 8.31 4.96
C LEU A 232 6.17 7.97 4.77
N VAL A 233 6.87 7.56 5.83
CA VAL A 233 8.25 7.08 5.74
C VAL A 233 8.33 5.82 4.87
N LEU A 234 7.41 4.87 5.06
CA LEU A 234 7.32 3.69 4.19
C LEU A 234 7.09 4.09 2.73
N ALA A 235 6.19 5.05 2.46
CA ALA A 235 5.95 5.56 1.10
C ALA A 235 7.21 6.18 0.48
N CYS A 236 7.98 6.95 1.25
CA CYS A 236 9.28 7.49 0.83
C CYS A 236 10.28 6.38 0.48
N LEU A 237 10.33 5.30 1.26
CA LEU A 237 11.17 4.13 0.97
C LEU A 237 10.72 3.43 -0.31
N CYS A 238 9.41 3.20 -0.46
CA CYS A 238 8.81 2.59 -1.65
C CYS A 238 8.99 3.44 -2.92
N LEU A 239 9.11 4.75 -2.79
CA LEU A 239 9.50 5.63 -3.89
C LEU A 239 11.00 5.54 -4.18
N SER A 240 11.86 5.52 -3.16
CA SER A 240 13.32 5.68 -3.32
C SER A 240 14.03 4.38 -3.73
N VAL A 241 13.63 3.24 -3.15
CA VAL A 241 14.27 1.94 -3.39
C VAL A 241 14.26 1.54 -4.87
N PRO A 242 13.15 1.67 -5.63
CA PRO A 242 13.15 1.34 -7.07
C PRO A 242 14.21 2.10 -7.87
N PHE A 243 14.40 3.39 -7.61
CA PHE A 243 15.42 4.20 -8.30
C PHE A 243 16.83 3.82 -7.87
N PHE A 244 17.02 3.50 -6.59
CA PHE A 244 18.31 3.01 -6.10
C PHE A 244 18.68 1.68 -6.75
N LEU A 245 17.75 0.73 -6.84
CA LEU A 245 17.94 -0.55 -7.52
C LEU A 245 18.26 -0.36 -9.00
N TYR A 246 17.52 0.52 -9.70
CA TYR A 246 17.80 0.86 -11.09
C TYR A 246 19.21 1.44 -11.27
N TRP A 247 19.64 2.32 -10.37
CA TRP A 247 20.98 2.88 -10.42
C TRP A 247 22.08 1.83 -10.18
N GLN A 248 21.86 0.87 -9.27
CA GLN A 248 22.78 -0.24 -9.06
C GLN A 248 22.87 -1.16 -10.29
N ASP A 249 21.72 -1.49 -10.91
CA ASP A 249 21.64 -2.29 -12.13
C ASP A 249 22.49 -1.66 -13.26
N ARG A 250 22.30 -0.37 -13.53
CA ARG A 250 23.08 0.35 -14.56
C ARG A 250 24.57 0.46 -14.26
N ARG A 251 24.97 0.41 -12.99
CA ARG A 251 26.39 0.37 -12.59
C ARG A 251 27.02 -1.00 -12.77
N ALA A 252 26.25 -2.08 -12.71
CA ALA A 252 26.77 -3.43 -12.94
C ALA A 252 26.98 -3.73 -14.43
N GLU A 253 26.25 -3.04 -15.32
CA GLU A 253 26.34 -3.19 -16.78
C GLU A 253 27.50 -2.40 -17.44
N GLY A 254 28.11 -1.44 -16.73
CA GLY A 254 29.14 -0.53 -17.26
C GLY A 254 30.51 -0.75 -16.63
#